data_AF-A0A953R0J2-F1
#
_entry.id   AF-A0A953R0J2-F1
#
_cell.length_a   1.000
_cell.length_b   1.000
_cell.length_c   1.000
_cell.angle_alpha   90.00
_cell.angle_beta   90.00
_cell.angle_gamma   90.00
#
_symmetry.space_group_name_H-M   'P 1'
#
loop_
_entity.id
_entity.type
_entity.pdbx_description
1 polymer ?
#
loop_
_entity_poly.entity_id
_entity_poly.type
_entity_poly.pdbx_seq_one_letter_code
_entity_poly.pdbx_strand_id
1 'polypeptide(L)'
;MTGTVLAWMQDRNADGCILIGPPGAAKSLVAKATGNTARIPTIAFDLGAMQNALVGASGERLRAALKVVDAVTNGRSLWIATCNSIGTLPPELRRRFTLGTFFFDLPSPEERAAIWKIYVAKYGVSGELPDDDGWTGAEIKECCRKAYRLKLTLKESAEYLVPVSRSAADQIKALRQQASGKFISASYPGVYQFQESVPAPRAGRAFRGMES
;
A
#
# COMPACT_ATOMS: atom_id res chain seq x y z
N MET A 1 8.07 -22.61 9.40
CA MET A 1 7.30 -22.07 8.26
C MET A 1 8.07 -21.03 7.47
N THR A 2 8.57 -19.95 8.10
CA THR A 2 9.48 -19.00 7.42
C THR A 2 10.66 -19.73 6.77
N GLY A 3 11.28 -20.68 7.48
CA GLY A 3 12.33 -21.54 6.93
C GLY A 3 11.94 -22.36 5.69
N THR A 4 10.65 -22.74 5.55
CA THR A 4 10.17 -23.50 4.39
C THR A 4 10.05 -22.63 3.15
N VAL A 5 9.50 -21.41 3.29
CA VAL A 5 9.48 -20.43 2.19
C VAL A 5 10.90 -20.01 1.83
N LEU A 6 11.74 -19.76 2.82
CA LEU A 6 13.14 -19.39 2.64
C LEU A 6 13.93 -20.45 1.87
N ALA A 7 13.85 -21.72 2.29
CA ALA A 7 14.49 -22.83 1.62
C ALA A 7 13.98 -22.97 0.18
N TRP A 8 12.66 -22.94 -0.01
CA TRP A 8 12.08 -23.01 -1.34
C TRP A 8 12.55 -21.88 -2.27
N MET A 9 12.54 -20.63 -1.79
CA MET A 9 13.00 -19.48 -2.57
C MET A 9 14.49 -19.60 -2.91
N GLN A 10 15.29 -20.12 -1.99
CA GLN A 10 16.71 -20.38 -2.20
C GLN A 10 16.94 -21.47 -3.25
N ASP A 11 16.27 -22.61 -3.11
CA ASP A 11 16.43 -23.77 -3.99
C ASP A 11 16.00 -23.46 -5.44
N ARG A 12 15.07 -22.52 -5.60
CA ARG A 12 14.55 -22.09 -6.91
C ARG A 12 15.14 -20.80 -7.44
N ASN A 13 16.08 -20.19 -6.71
CA ASN A 13 16.65 -18.90 -7.04
C ASN A 13 15.54 -17.87 -7.39
N ALA A 14 14.50 -17.82 -6.58
CA ALA A 14 13.33 -16.99 -6.84
C ALA A 14 13.62 -15.52 -6.49
N ASP A 15 13.35 -14.63 -7.42
CA ASP A 15 13.42 -13.19 -7.20
C ASP A 15 12.15 -12.64 -6.56
N GLY A 16 12.28 -11.51 -5.87
CA GLY A 16 11.12 -10.83 -5.35
C GLY A 16 11.38 -9.42 -4.85
N CYS A 17 10.30 -8.65 -4.71
CA CYS A 17 10.28 -7.35 -4.04
C CYS A 17 9.30 -7.30 -2.87
N ILE A 18 9.51 -6.34 -1.97
CA ILE A 18 8.59 -6.03 -0.86
C ILE A 18 7.90 -4.71 -1.18
N LEU A 19 6.57 -4.66 -1.05
CA LEU A 19 5.77 -3.45 -1.11
C LEU A 19 5.33 -3.08 0.31
N ILE A 20 5.76 -1.93 0.80
CA ILE A 20 5.42 -1.40 2.12
C ILE A 20 4.80 -0.01 2.02
N GLY A 21 3.94 0.36 2.97
CA GLY A 21 3.27 1.66 2.99
C GLY A 21 2.04 1.66 3.89
N PRO A 22 1.33 2.80 4.04
CA PRO A 22 0.13 2.86 4.84
C PRO A 22 -1.01 2.02 4.25
N PRO A 23 -2.02 1.66 5.06
CA PRO A 23 -3.19 0.95 4.55
C PRO A 23 -3.90 1.80 3.49
N GLY A 24 -4.47 1.15 2.47
CA GLY A 24 -5.14 1.85 1.38
C GLY A 24 -4.23 2.38 0.26
N ALA A 25 -2.90 2.35 0.42
CA ALA A 25 -1.92 2.79 -0.59
C ALA A 25 -1.73 1.82 -1.79
N ALA A 26 -2.77 1.06 -2.17
CA ALA A 26 -2.81 0.19 -3.35
C ALA A 26 -1.78 -0.96 -3.48
N LYS A 27 -0.91 -1.21 -2.50
CA LYS A 27 0.11 -2.29 -2.51
C LYS A 27 -0.38 -3.64 -3.05
N SER A 28 -1.46 -4.18 -2.46
CA SER A 28 -2.02 -5.47 -2.87
C SER A 28 -2.78 -5.42 -4.19
N LEU A 29 -3.26 -4.24 -4.61
CA LEU A 29 -3.87 -4.06 -5.94
C LEU A 29 -2.79 -4.08 -7.02
N VAL A 30 -1.67 -3.39 -6.79
CA VAL A 30 -0.52 -3.39 -7.70
C VAL A 30 0.04 -4.80 -7.84
N ALA A 31 0.25 -5.53 -6.74
CA ALA A 31 0.71 -6.93 -6.79
C ALA A 31 -0.19 -7.82 -7.68
N LYS A 32 -1.52 -7.64 -7.61
CA LYS A 32 -2.48 -8.37 -8.43
C LYS A 32 -2.45 -7.92 -9.90
N ALA A 33 -2.35 -6.61 -10.13
CA ALA A 33 -2.31 -6.03 -11.46
C ALA A 33 -1.04 -6.42 -12.23
N THR A 34 0.11 -6.54 -11.55
CA THR A 34 1.39 -6.92 -12.17
C THR A 34 1.30 -8.22 -12.97
N GLY A 35 0.70 -9.28 -12.42
CA GLY A 35 0.57 -10.54 -13.15
C GLY A 35 -0.31 -10.41 -14.39
N ASN A 36 -1.42 -9.68 -14.31
CA ASN A 36 -2.28 -9.42 -15.46
C ASN A 36 -1.54 -8.63 -16.55
N THR A 37 -0.81 -7.57 -16.17
CA THR A 37 0.00 -6.76 -17.09
C THR A 37 1.10 -7.59 -17.76
N ALA A 38 1.77 -8.46 -16.99
CA ALA A 38 2.81 -9.35 -17.50
C ALA A 38 2.26 -10.57 -18.27
N ARG A 39 0.93 -10.77 -18.29
CA ARG A 39 0.26 -11.98 -18.80
C ARG A 39 0.77 -13.27 -18.14
N ILE A 40 1.04 -13.21 -16.85
CA ILE A 40 1.50 -14.33 -16.02
C ILE A 40 0.45 -14.62 -14.94
N PRO A 41 0.13 -15.89 -14.63
CA PRO A 41 -0.81 -16.24 -13.56
C PRO A 41 -0.38 -15.67 -12.20
N THR A 42 -1.30 -14.99 -11.51
CA THR A 42 -1.07 -14.50 -10.14
C THR A 42 -1.59 -15.51 -9.12
N ILE A 43 -0.71 -16.05 -8.28
CA ILE A 43 -1.08 -16.87 -7.12
C ILE A 43 -1.06 -15.98 -5.88
N ALA A 44 -2.18 -15.87 -5.18
CA ALA A 44 -2.28 -15.08 -3.94
C ALA A 44 -2.30 -15.99 -2.72
N PHE A 45 -1.46 -15.70 -1.73
CA PHE A 45 -1.42 -16.39 -0.45
C PHE A 45 -1.31 -15.40 0.70
N ASP A 46 -2.04 -15.66 1.79
CA ASP A 46 -1.94 -14.92 3.03
C ASP A 46 -1.09 -15.70 4.04
N LEU A 47 0.17 -15.29 4.18
CA LEU A 47 1.11 -15.92 5.11
C LEU A 47 0.68 -15.77 6.57
N GLY A 48 0.02 -14.67 6.94
CA GLY A 48 -0.47 -14.45 8.31
C GLY A 48 -1.61 -15.39 8.65
N ALA A 49 -2.57 -15.57 7.74
CA ALA A 49 -3.64 -16.55 7.90
C ALA A 49 -3.12 -17.99 7.96
N MET A 50 -2.06 -18.31 7.20
CA MET A 50 -1.42 -19.64 7.26
C MET A 50 -0.67 -19.90 8.57
N GLN A 51 -0.16 -18.85 9.23
CA GLN A 51 0.55 -18.97 10.51
C GLN A 51 -0.38 -19.28 11.69
N ASN A 52 -1.62 -18.79 11.67
CA ASN A 52 -2.60 -18.98 12.75
C ASN A 52 -3.35 -20.31 12.70
N ALA A 53 -3.12 -21.14 11.68
CA ALA A 53 -3.65 -22.50 11.63
C ALA A 53 -2.86 -23.40 12.61
N LEU A 54 -3.54 -23.92 13.64
CA LEU A 54 -3.12 -24.92 14.64
C LEU A 54 -1.70 -25.49 14.41
N VAL A 55 -0.80 -25.19 15.36
CA VAL A 55 0.62 -25.60 15.40
C VAL A 55 0.75 -27.09 15.06
N GLY A 56 1.18 -27.39 13.83
CA GLY A 56 1.20 -28.74 13.25
C GLY A 56 0.70 -28.76 11.80
N ALA A 57 -0.53 -28.30 11.55
CA ALA A 57 -1.18 -28.31 10.23
C ALA A 57 -0.70 -27.17 9.30
N SER A 58 -0.15 -26.10 9.86
CA SER A 58 0.29 -24.92 9.11
C SER A 58 1.51 -25.18 8.22
N GLY A 59 2.45 -26.04 8.65
CA GLY A 59 3.61 -26.42 7.86
C GLY A 59 3.25 -27.28 6.63
N GLU A 60 2.28 -28.19 6.78
CA GLU A 60 1.80 -29.03 5.67
C GLU A 60 1.00 -28.22 4.65
N ARG A 61 0.11 -27.32 5.09
CA ARG A 61 -0.64 -26.42 4.21
C ARG A 61 0.27 -25.54 3.37
N LEU A 62 1.32 -24.98 3.99
CA LEU A 62 2.30 -24.19 3.27
C LEU A 62 3.08 -25.03 2.25
N ARG A 63 3.54 -26.24 2.62
CA ARG A 63 4.20 -27.16 1.68
C ARG A 63 3.30 -27.55 0.52
N ALA A 64 2.02 -27.82 0.78
CA ALA A 64 1.03 -28.12 -0.26
C ALA A 64 0.84 -26.92 -1.20
N ALA A 65 0.73 -25.71 -0.66
CA ALA A 65 0.65 -24.49 -1.47
C ALA A 65 1.90 -24.29 -2.34
N LEU A 66 3.10 -24.51 -1.79
CA LEU A 66 4.35 -24.43 -2.56
C LEU A 66 4.45 -25.51 -3.64
N LYS A 67 3.93 -26.73 -3.41
CA LYS A 67 3.82 -27.75 -4.47
C LYS A 67 2.90 -27.33 -5.62
N VAL A 68 1.81 -26.60 -5.31
CA VAL A 68 0.94 -26.02 -6.34
C VAL A 68 1.69 -24.93 -7.12
N VAL A 69 2.44 -24.06 -6.42
CA VAL A 69 3.31 -23.06 -7.07
C VAL A 69 4.30 -23.74 -8.00
N ASP A 70 4.94 -24.83 -7.57
CA ASP A 70 5.87 -25.60 -8.41
C ASP A 70 5.24 -26.13 -9.68
N ALA A 71 4.08 -26.78 -9.54
CA ALA A 71 3.37 -27.39 -10.67
C ALA A 71 2.91 -26.35 -11.70
N VAL A 72 2.57 -25.14 -11.25
CA VAL A 72 2.09 -24.07 -12.13
C VAL A 72 3.24 -23.30 -12.78
N THR A 73 4.35 -23.10 -12.05
CA THR A 73 5.42 -22.17 -12.46
C THR A 73 6.64 -22.86 -13.08
N ASN A 74 6.72 -24.20 -13.01
CA ASN A 74 7.94 -24.95 -13.32
C ASN A 74 9.17 -24.37 -12.59
N GLY A 75 8.96 -23.90 -11.36
CA GLY A 75 9.99 -23.33 -10.49
C GLY A 75 10.46 -21.91 -10.81
N ARG A 76 9.87 -21.21 -11.80
CA ARG A 76 10.19 -19.81 -12.10
C ARG A 76 9.07 -18.89 -11.64
N SER A 77 9.30 -18.12 -10.59
CA SER A 77 8.29 -17.25 -9.98
C SER A 77 8.87 -15.92 -9.53
N LEU A 78 8.08 -14.85 -9.66
CA LEU A 78 8.34 -13.56 -9.03
C LEU A 78 7.52 -13.43 -7.75
N TRP A 79 8.18 -13.12 -6.64
CA TRP A 79 7.51 -12.94 -5.34
C TRP A 79 7.28 -11.46 -5.05
N ILE A 80 6.02 -11.10 -4.75
CA ILE A 80 5.66 -9.75 -4.31
C ILE A 80 5.05 -9.86 -2.92
N ALA A 81 5.82 -9.46 -1.89
CA ALA A 81 5.32 -9.42 -0.52
C ALA A 81 4.72 -8.06 -0.20
N THR A 82 3.49 -8.00 0.29
CA THR A 82 2.86 -6.74 0.73
C THR A 82 2.76 -6.69 2.25
N CYS A 83 3.21 -5.61 2.87
CA CYS A 83 3.07 -5.41 4.32
C CYS A 83 2.75 -3.96 4.68
N ASN A 84 2.09 -3.74 5.82
CA ASN A 84 1.87 -2.40 6.37
C ASN A 84 2.97 -1.97 7.34
N SER A 85 3.77 -2.92 7.82
CA SER A 85 4.92 -2.69 8.69
C SER A 85 6.01 -3.70 8.33
N ILE A 86 7.26 -3.25 8.26
CA ILE A 86 8.40 -4.14 7.97
C ILE A 86 8.91 -4.85 9.22
N GLY A 87 8.56 -4.34 10.41
CA GLY A 87 8.98 -4.92 11.69
C GLY A 87 8.47 -6.35 11.91
N THR A 88 7.42 -6.74 11.20
CA THR A 88 6.83 -8.08 11.28
C THR A 88 7.50 -9.09 10.35
N LEU A 89 8.37 -8.66 9.42
CA LEU A 89 9.03 -9.57 8.48
C LEU A 89 10.42 -10.00 9.02
N PRO A 90 10.67 -11.31 9.19
CA PRO A 90 11.97 -11.81 9.63
C PRO A 90 13.12 -11.28 8.75
N PRO A 91 14.28 -10.88 9.33
CA PRO A 91 15.42 -10.37 8.58
C PRO A 91 15.90 -11.30 7.47
N GLU A 92 15.88 -12.61 7.70
CA GLU A 92 16.26 -13.64 6.74
C GLU A 92 15.35 -13.63 5.52
N LEU A 93 14.04 -13.43 5.75
CA LEU A 93 13.05 -13.34 4.68
C LEU A 93 13.21 -12.04 3.90
N ARG A 94 13.46 -10.90 4.58
CA ARG A 94 13.73 -9.62 3.89
C ARG A 94 14.91 -9.72 2.94
N ARG A 95 15.99 -10.40 3.33
CA ARG A 95 17.18 -10.59 2.50
C ARG A 95 16.93 -11.42 1.22
N ARG A 96 15.86 -12.22 1.17
CA ARG A 96 15.48 -12.99 -0.02
C ARG A 96 14.75 -12.18 -1.08
N PHE A 97 14.23 -11.00 -0.75
CA PHE A 97 13.60 -10.12 -1.72
C PHE A 97 14.65 -9.22 -2.37
N THR A 98 15.40 -9.82 -3.30
CA THR A 98 16.57 -9.27 -4.00
C THR A 98 16.30 -8.02 -4.81
N LEU A 99 15.06 -7.84 -5.31
CA LEU A 99 14.67 -6.69 -6.13
C LEU A 99 14.39 -5.43 -5.27
N GLY A 100 14.52 -5.54 -3.95
CA GLY A 100 14.44 -4.42 -3.03
C GLY A 100 13.05 -4.21 -2.41
N THR A 101 12.97 -3.16 -1.61
CA THR A 101 11.76 -2.75 -0.89
C THR A 101 11.25 -1.44 -1.47
N PHE A 102 10.01 -1.44 -1.95
CA PHE A 102 9.30 -0.30 -2.52
C PHE A 102 8.37 0.31 -1.47
N PHE A 103 8.51 1.60 -1.25
CA PHE A 103 7.65 2.38 -0.36
C PHE A 103 6.53 3.06 -1.16
N PHE A 104 5.30 2.72 -0.80
CA PHE A 104 4.07 3.33 -1.26
C PHE A 104 3.68 4.38 -0.23
N ASP A 105 3.70 5.65 -0.62
CA ASP A 105 3.19 6.72 0.22
C ASP A 105 1.70 6.99 -0.10
N LEU A 106 1.13 8.02 0.52
CA LEU A 106 -0.14 8.60 0.10
C LEU A 106 -0.03 9.09 -1.35
N PRO A 107 -1.08 8.88 -2.16
CA PRO A 107 -1.05 9.25 -3.57
C PRO A 107 -0.92 10.76 -3.77
N SER A 108 -0.15 11.14 -4.79
CA SER A 108 -0.05 12.52 -5.28
C SER A 108 -1.40 13.03 -5.78
N PRO A 109 -1.59 14.36 -5.93
CA PRO A 109 -2.82 14.90 -6.52
C PRO A 109 -3.14 14.32 -7.91
N GLU A 110 -2.11 14.06 -8.72
CA GLU A 110 -2.28 13.44 -10.04
C GLU A 110 -2.73 11.97 -9.94
N GLU A 111 -2.14 11.20 -9.03
CA GLU A 111 -2.53 9.82 -8.76
C GLU A 111 -3.96 9.76 -8.20
N ARG A 112 -4.34 10.68 -7.30
CA ARG A 112 -5.72 10.77 -6.78
C ARG A 112 -6.72 11.10 -7.87
N ALA A 113 -6.41 12.05 -8.76
CA ALA A 113 -7.26 12.37 -9.91
C ALA A 113 -7.48 11.16 -10.83
N ALA A 114 -6.44 10.34 -11.05
CA ALA A 114 -6.57 9.08 -11.80
C ALA A 114 -7.47 8.07 -11.06
N ILE A 115 -7.32 7.94 -9.74
CA ILE A 115 -8.14 7.04 -8.93
C ILE A 115 -9.62 7.47 -8.91
N TRP A 116 -9.89 8.77 -8.82
CA TRP A 116 -11.25 9.32 -8.91
C TRP A 116 -11.92 8.92 -10.22
N LYS A 117 -11.24 9.09 -11.36
CA LYS A 117 -11.78 8.70 -12.67
C LYS A 117 -12.25 7.24 -12.70
N ILE A 118 -11.46 6.33 -12.11
CA ILE A 118 -11.79 4.90 -12.04
C ILE A 118 -13.07 4.67 -11.23
N TYR A 119 -13.18 5.25 -10.03
CA TYR A 119 -14.30 4.94 -9.13
C TYR A 119 -15.58 5.72 -9.43
N VAL A 120 -15.48 6.94 -9.92
CA VAL A 120 -16.61 7.73 -10.47
C VAL A 120 -17.27 6.93 -11.58
N ALA A 121 -16.50 6.46 -12.57
CA ALA A 121 -17.00 5.64 -13.66
C ALA A 121 -17.58 4.31 -13.17
N LYS A 122 -16.89 3.64 -12.23
CA LYS A 122 -17.31 2.33 -11.70
C LYS A 122 -18.66 2.38 -10.96
N TYR A 123 -18.91 3.44 -10.20
CA TYR A 123 -20.14 3.56 -9.39
C TYR A 123 -21.21 4.43 -10.05
N GLY A 124 -20.93 5.04 -11.21
CA GLY A 124 -21.86 5.92 -11.90
C GLY A 124 -22.24 7.16 -11.07
N VAL A 125 -21.32 7.63 -10.23
CA VAL A 125 -21.51 8.84 -9.41
C VAL A 125 -20.84 10.02 -10.11
N SER A 126 -21.39 11.22 -9.94
CA SER A 126 -20.87 12.44 -10.55
C SER A 126 -21.11 13.64 -9.63
N GLY A 127 -20.39 14.73 -9.87
CA GLY A 127 -20.55 15.97 -9.11
C GLY A 127 -19.20 16.59 -8.77
N GLU A 128 -19.25 17.62 -7.93
CA GLU A 128 -18.06 18.29 -7.42
C GLU A 128 -17.27 17.35 -6.49
N LEU A 129 -15.96 17.26 -6.71
CA LEU A 129 -15.09 16.45 -5.87
C LEU A 129 -14.86 17.15 -4.51
N PRO A 130 -14.83 16.41 -3.39
CA PRO A 130 -14.46 16.97 -2.10
C PRO A 130 -12.96 17.30 -2.05
N ASP A 131 -12.54 18.03 -1.01
CA ASP A 131 -11.11 18.12 -0.65
C ASP A 131 -10.61 16.72 -0.26
N ASP A 132 -9.71 16.19 -1.08
CA ASP A 132 -9.16 14.85 -0.97
C ASP A 132 -7.71 14.85 -0.45
N ASP A 133 -7.25 15.96 0.15
CA ASP A 133 -5.91 16.03 0.67
C ASP A 133 -5.65 14.96 1.73
N GLY A 134 -4.54 14.24 1.52
CA GLY A 134 -4.16 13.10 2.34
C GLY A 134 -5.07 11.87 2.24
N TRP A 135 -5.96 11.78 1.23
CA TRP A 135 -6.75 10.57 0.96
C TRP A 135 -5.94 9.52 0.22
N THR A 136 -6.25 8.27 0.51
CA THR A 136 -5.81 7.05 -0.18
C THR A 136 -6.84 6.62 -1.21
N GLY A 137 -6.44 5.70 -2.09
CA GLY A 137 -7.38 5.10 -3.04
C GLY A 137 -8.51 4.30 -2.38
N ALA A 138 -8.33 3.85 -1.13
CA ALA A 138 -9.39 3.20 -0.37
C ALA A 138 -10.48 4.20 0.08
N GLU A 139 -10.09 5.41 0.52
CA GLU A 139 -11.04 6.45 0.89
C GLU A 139 -11.79 7.00 -0.33
N ILE A 140 -11.10 7.24 -1.45
CA ILE A 140 -11.74 7.66 -2.71
C ILE A 140 -12.79 6.62 -3.15
N LYS A 141 -12.43 5.33 -3.13
CA LYS A 141 -13.35 4.23 -3.43
C LYS A 141 -14.55 4.23 -2.49
N GLU A 142 -14.31 4.40 -1.19
CA GLU A 142 -15.36 4.35 -0.18
C GLU A 142 -16.31 5.54 -0.28
N CYS A 143 -15.79 6.73 -0.58
CA CYS A 143 -16.59 7.92 -0.87
C CYS A 143 -17.53 7.67 -2.05
N CYS A 144 -17.00 7.22 -3.19
CA CYS A 144 -17.84 6.91 -4.36
C CYS A 144 -18.88 5.82 -4.05
N ARG A 145 -18.48 4.79 -3.29
CA ARG A 145 -19.36 3.67 -2.91
C ARG A 145 -20.49 4.12 -2.00
N LYS A 146 -20.20 4.97 -1.00
CA LYS A 146 -21.19 5.52 -0.07
C LYS A 146 -22.14 6.47 -0.78
N ALA A 147 -21.62 7.38 -1.61
CA ALA A 147 -22.42 8.26 -2.46
C ALA A 147 -23.44 7.46 -3.29
N TYR A 148 -22.99 6.42 -3.99
CA TYR A 148 -23.88 5.53 -4.75
C TYR A 148 -24.91 4.81 -3.87
N ARG A 149 -24.47 4.20 -2.75
CA ARG A 149 -25.33 3.37 -1.90
C ARG A 149 -26.38 4.16 -1.13
N LEU A 150 -26.03 5.36 -0.70
CA LEU A 150 -26.87 6.22 0.13
C LEU A 150 -27.57 7.33 -0.67
N LYS A 151 -27.34 7.37 -1.99
CA LYS A 151 -27.85 8.42 -2.90
C LYS A 151 -27.44 9.83 -2.45
N LEU A 152 -26.21 9.95 -1.96
CA LEU A 152 -25.61 11.22 -1.55
C LEU A 152 -24.75 11.78 -2.68
N THR A 153 -24.48 13.08 -2.62
CA THR A 153 -23.40 13.69 -3.39
C THR A 153 -22.03 13.22 -2.89
N LEU A 154 -20.98 13.42 -3.70
CA LEU A 154 -19.61 13.09 -3.29
C LEU A 154 -19.16 13.92 -2.08
N LYS A 155 -19.59 15.19 -1.99
CA LYS A 155 -19.30 16.07 -0.85
C LYS A 155 -19.96 15.57 0.44
N GLU A 156 -21.25 15.30 0.42
CA GLU A 156 -21.96 14.75 1.59
C GLU A 156 -21.36 13.40 2.02
N SER A 157 -20.99 12.55 1.04
CA SER A 157 -20.32 11.29 1.36
C SER A 157 -18.95 11.47 2.03
N ALA A 158 -18.23 12.55 1.73
CA ALA A 158 -16.91 12.83 2.28
C ALA A 158 -16.97 13.18 3.77
N GLU A 159 -18.09 13.76 4.24
CA GLU A 159 -18.29 14.11 5.66
C GLU A 159 -18.28 12.88 6.58
N TYR A 160 -18.57 11.69 6.03
CA TYR A 160 -18.54 10.42 6.76
C TYR A 160 -17.19 9.68 6.69
N LEU A 161 -16.12 10.37 6.28
CA LEU A 161 -14.79 9.80 6.15
C LEU A 161 -13.78 10.59 6.98
N VAL A 162 -12.96 9.86 7.73
CA VAL A 162 -11.76 10.41 8.37
C VAL A 162 -10.57 9.77 7.66
N PRO A 163 -9.74 10.54 6.93
CA PRO A 163 -8.65 9.97 6.17
C PRO A 163 -7.55 9.42 7.09
N VAL A 164 -6.87 8.38 6.64
CA VAL A 164 -5.79 7.69 7.37
C VAL A 164 -4.62 8.62 7.66
N SER A 165 -4.40 9.61 6.80
CA SER A 165 -3.46 10.70 7.03
C SER A 165 -3.71 11.46 8.32
N ARG A 166 -4.97 11.51 8.79
CA ARG A 166 -5.36 12.10 10.08
C ARG A 166 -5.48 11.04 11.17
N SER A 167 -6.19 9.94 10.92
CA SER A 167 -6.47 8.93 11.97
C SER A 167 -5.25 8.11 12.38
N ALA A 168 -4.23 8.01 11.52
CA ALA A 168 -2.99 7.26 11.77
C ALA A 168 -1.74 8.07 11.41
N ALA A 169 -1.79 9.40 11.61
CA ALA A 169 -0.73 10.34 11.24
C ALA A 169 0.65 9.92 11.80
N ASP A 170 0.71 9.55 13.08
CA ASP A 170 1.97 9.14 13.73
C ASP A 170 2.55 7.86 13.14
N GLN A 171 1.69 6.90 12.80
CA GLN A 171 2.11 5.64 12.16
C GLN A 171 2.64 5.90 10.75
N ILE A 172 1.98 6.77 9.98
CA ILE A 172 2.45 7.18 8.64
C ILE A 172 3.80 7.89 8.77
N LYS A 173 3.93 8.83 9.71
CA LYS A 173 5.19 9.54 9.95
C LYS A 173 6.32 8.56 10.28
N ALA A 174 6.09 7.61 11.17
CA ALA A 174 7.07 6.58 11.51
C ALA A 174 7.46 5.72 10.30
N LEU A 175 6.49 5.32 9.47
CA LEU A 175 6.75 4.58 8.23
C LEU A 175 7.59 5.38 7.23
N ARG A 176 7.28 6.67 7.04
CA ARG A 176 8.03 7.57 6.15
C ARG A 176 9.46 7.79 6.64
N GLN A 177 9.65 8.02 7.94
CA GLN A 177 10.97 8.14 8.56
C GLN A 177 11.78 6.85 8.41
N GLN A 178 11.14 5.70 8.54
CA GLN A 178 11.80 4.41 8.35
C GLN A 178 12.22 4.17 6.90
N ALA A 179 11.39 4.59 5.94
CA ALA A 179 11.62 4.38 4.52
C ALA A 179 12.63 5.37 3.91
N SER A 180 12.68 6.60 4.43
CA SER A 180 13.51 7.69 3.90
C SER A 180 14.98 7.28 3.80
N GLY A 181 15.56 7.40 2.62
CA GLY A 181 16.95 7.03 2.33
C GLY A 181 17.24 5.52 2.29
N LYS A 182 16.24 4.65 2.50
CA LYS A 182 16.43 3.19 2.60
C LYS A 182 15.67 2.39 1.56
N PHE A 183 14.47 2.84 1.19
CA PHE A 183 13.57 2.12 0.27
C PHE A 183 13.44 2.84 -1.07
N ILE A 184 13.03 2.12 -2.10
CA ILE A 184 12.76 2.64 -3.44
C ILE A 184 11.38 3.30 -3.42
N SER A 185 11.22 4.48 -4.03
CA SER A 185 9.90 5.11 -4.15
C SER A 185 9.02 4.35 -5.16
N ALA A 186 7.74 4.16 -4.82
CA ALA A 186 6.77 3.58 -5.75
C ALA A 186 6.15 4.63 -6.69
N SER A 187 6.28 5.93 -6.39
CA SER A 187 5.65 7.02 -7.15
C SER A 187 6.64 7.76 -8.06
N TYR A 188 7.95 7.62 -7.85
CA TYR A 188 8.96 8.28 -8.68
C TYR A 188 10.26 7.45 -8.74
N PRO A 189 11.09 7.61 -9.79
CA PRO A 189 12.36 6.90 -9.88
C PRO A 189 13.31 7.27 -8.74
N GLY A 190 13.91 6.26 -8.11
CA GLY A 190 14.99 6.43 -7.12
C GLY A 190 14.59 6.12 -5.68
N VAL A 191 15.48 6.50 -4.76
CA VAL A 191 15.31 6.28 -3.32
C VAL A 191 14.24 7.21 -2.77
N TYR A 192 13.32 6.68 -1.97
CA TYR A 192 12.29 7.45 -1.30
C TYR A 192 12.91 8.45 -0.30
N GLN A 193 12.45 9.69 -0.37
CA GLN A 193 12.87 10.78 0.52
C GLN A 193 11.65 11.35 1.23
N PHE A 194 11.73 11.42 2.55
CA PHE A 194 10.76 12.13 3.39
C PHE A 194 11.35 13.45 3.85
N GLN A 195 10.75 14.56 3.42
CA GLN A 195 11.00 15.88 3.99
C GLN A 195 9.87 16.23 4.94
N GLU A 196 10.22 16.50 6.19
CA GLU A 196 9.26 17.04 7.14
C GLU A 196 8.97 18.49 6.73
N SER A 197 7.74 18.77 6.32
CA SER A 197 7.32 20.14 6.06
C SER A 197 7.41 20.91 7.38
N VAL A 198 8.44 21.73 7.54
CA VAL A 198 8.47 22.73 8.61
C VAL A 198 7.29 23.67 8.34
N PRO A 199 6.34 23.84 9.27
CA PRO A 199 5.24 24.77 9.04
C PRO A 199 5.84 26.15 8.78
N ALA A 200 5.47 26.76 7.65
CA ALA A 200 5.88 28.12 7.33
C ALA A 200 5.55 29.04 8.53
N PRO A 201 6.46 29.91 8.97
CA PRO A 201 6.17 30.81 10.07
C PRO A 201 4.90 31.59 9.71
N ARG A 202 3.88 31.50 10.58
CA ARG A 202 2.64 32.25 10.41
C ARG A 202 3.01 33.73 10.24
N ALA A 203 2.68 34.30 9.08
CA ALA A 203 2.85 35.72 8.85
C ALA A 203 2.18 36.47 10.01
N GLY A 204 2.99 37.15 10.84
CA GLY A 204 2.50 37.90 11.97
C GLY A 204 1.46 38.90 11.48
N ARG A 205 0.28 38.89 12.10
CA ARG A 205 -0.71 39.96 11.94
C ARG A 205 0.01 41.27 12.25
N ALA A 206 0.21 42.11 11.23
CA ALA A 206 0.67 43.47 11.41
C ALA A 206 -0.35 44.19 12.30
N PHE A 207 0.02 44.48 13.54
CA PHE A 207 -0.67 45.44 14.38
C PHE A 207 -0.51 46.81 13.69
N ARG A 208 -1.54 47.26 12.98
CA ARG A 208 -1.69 48.68 12.62
C ARG A 208 -1.97 49.43 13.91
N GLY A 209 -0.97 50.14 14.42
CA GLY A 209 -1.17 51.14 15.47
C GLY A 209 -2.13 52.22 14.96
N MET A 210 -3.14 52.52 15.76
CA MET A 210 -3.89 53.78 15.70
C MET A 210 -2.94 54.88 16.16
N GLU A 211 -2.61 55.80 15.26
CA GLU A 211 -2.07 57.11 15.62
C GLU A 211 -3.26 58.01 15.98
N SER A 212 -3.18 58.64 17.15
CA SER A 212 -4.06 59.71 17.64
C SER A 212 -3.43 61.07 17.38
#